data_AF-A0A2K8Z594-F1
#
_entry.id   AF-A0A2K8Z594-F1
#
_cell.length_a   1.000
_cell.length_b   1.000
_cell.length_c   1.000
_cell.angle_alpha   90.00
_cell.angle_beta   90.00
_cell.angle_gamma   90.00
#
_symmetry.space_group_name_H-M   'P 1'
#
loop_
_entity.id
_entity.type
_entity.pdbx_description
1 polymer ?
#
loop_
_entity_poly.entity_id
_entity_poly.type
_entity_poly.pdbx_seq_one_letter_code
_entity_poly.pdbx_strand_id
1 'polypeptide(L)'
;MKKQARLLVLAGLLLPALLSACTATATTTVQGPPPARVEVIPVAPSVRHVWIPGHYVRRGRNYIWVNGYYQVAPARYRAWAPGYWRQSRRGPVWVEGRWR
;
A
#
# COMPACT_ATOMS: atom_id res chain seq x y z
N MET A 1 -55.77 -30.17 -16.49
CA MET A 1 -55.33 -28.77 -16.18
C MET A 1 -54.32 -28.66 -15.02
N LYS A 2 -54.33 -29.55 -14.00
CA LYS A 2 -53.45 -29.45 -12.81
C LYS A 2 -51.94 -29.70 -13.02
N LYS A 3 -51.54 -30.41 -14.09
CA LYS A 3 -50.12 -30.73 -14.38
C LYS A 3 -49.32 -29.55 -14.96
N GLN A 4 -50.00 -28.62 -15.63
CA GLN A 4 -49.40 -27.47 -16.31
C GLN A 4 -48.94 -26.38 -15.32
N ALA A 5 -49.62 -26.26 -14.18
CA ALA A 5 -49.27 -25.30 -13.13
C ALA A 5 -47.94 -25.65 -12.41
N ARG A 6 -47.59 -26.94 -12.32
CA ARG A 6 -46.35 -27.39 -11.64
C ARG A 6 -45.09 -27.07 -12.47
N LEU A 7 -45.19 -27.15 -13.80
CA LEU A 7 -44.10 -26.84 -14.73
C LEU A 7 -43.77 -25.34 -14.76
N LEU A 8 -44.77 -24.48 -14.61
CA LEU A 8 -44.58 -23.02 -14.59
C LEU A 8 -43.97 -22.51 -13.27
N VAL A 9 -44.27 -23.16 -12.14
CA VAL A 9 -43.69 -22.79 -10.83
C VAL A 9 -42.21 -23.16 -10.73
N LEU A 10 -41.79 -24.30 -11.32
CA LEU A 10 -40.38 -24.70 -11.36
C LEU A 10 -39.53 -23.81 -12.29
N ALA A 11 -40.10 -23.34 -13.40
CA ALA A 11 -39.41 -22.42 -14.31
C ALA A 11 -39.27 -21.00 -13.73
N GLY A 12 -40.25 -20.53 -12.95
CA GLY A 12 -40.22 -19.21 -12.30
C GLY A 12 -39.21 -19.11 -11.15
N LEU A 13 -38.85 -20.23 -10.51
CA LEU A 13 -37.92 -20.25 -9.36
C LEU A 13 -36.43 -20.32 -9.77
N LEU A 14 -36.13 -20.62 -11.04
CA LEU A 14 -34.74 -20.77 -11.53
C LEU A 14 -34.14 -19.45 -12.09
N LEU A 15 -34.95 -18.45 -12.40
CA LEU A 15 -34.47 -17.18 -12.97
C LEU A 15 -33.72 -16.24 -12.01
N PRO A 16 -34.00 -16.14 -10.69
CA PRO A 16 -33.26 -15.21 -9.83
C PRO A 16 -31.83 -15.67 -9.51
N ALA A 17 -31.52 -16.96 -9.70
CA ALA A 17 -30.24 -17.54 -9.30
C ALA A 17 -29.07 -17.15 -10.22
N LEU A 18 -29.33 -16.70 -11.45
CA LEU A 18 -28.29 -16.41 -12.45
C LEU A 18 -27.72 -14.99 -12.38
N LEU A 19 -28.36 -14.07 -11.64
CA LEU A 19 -27.93 -12.67 -11.53
C LEU A 19 -26.99 -12.39 -10.34
N SER A 20 -26.72 -13.40 -9.48
CA SER A 20 -26.03 -13.22 -8.20
C SER A 20 -24.50 -13.40 -8.26
N ALA A 21 -23.90 -13.59 -9.44
CA ALA A 21 -22.52 -14.09 -9.56
C ALA A 21 -21.43 -13.03 -9.83
N CYS A 22 -21.74 -11.73 -9.89
CA CYS A 22 -20.73 -10.71 -10.22
C CYS A 22 -20.67 -9.56 -9.21
N THR A 23 -20.48 -9.85 -7.93
CA THR A 23 -19.90 -8.88 -7.00
C THR A 23 -18.42 -9.20 -6.83
N ALA A 24 -17.60 -8.72 -7.77
CA ALA A 24 -16.16 -8.64 -7.57
C ALA A 24 -15.90 -7.60 -6.47
N THR A 25 -15.91 -8.04 -5.21
CA THR A 25 -15.45 -7.25 -4.09
C THR A 25 -13.97 -7.01 -4.27
N ALA A 26 -13.63 -5.84 -4.83
CA ALA A 26 -12.28 -5.31 -4.78
C ALA A 26 -11.94 -5.03 -3.31
N THR A 27 -11.47 -6.06 -2.62
CA THR A 27 -10.92 -5.94 -1.27
C THR A 27 -9.72 -5.02 -1.37
N THR A 28 -9.95 -3.74 -1.15
CA THR A 28 -8.88 -2.77 -0.91
C THR A 28 -8.35 -3.13 0.47
N THR A 29 -7.45 -4.12 0.52
CA THR A 29 -6.68 -4.42 1.71
C THR A 29 -5.98 -3.13 2.07
N VAL A 30 -6.48 -2.43 3.09
CA VAL A 30 -5.76 -1.30 3.69
C VAL A 30 -4.58 -1.93 4.41
N GLN A 31 -3.56 -2.27 3.63
CA GLN A 31 -2.34 -2.87 4.10
C GLN A 31 -1.74 -1.84 5.04
N GLY A 32 -1.68 -2.18 6.33
CA GLY A 32 -1.03 -1.34 7.32
C GLY A 32 0.38 -0.96 6.88
N PRO A 33 0.99 0.04 7.52
CA PRO A 33 2.37 0.43 7.21
C PRO A 33 3.24 -0.82 7.12
N PRO A 34 3.89 -1.10 5.98
CA PRO A 34 4.63 -2.34 5.83
C PRO A 34 5.68 -2.43 6.94
N PRO A 35 6.00 -3.63 7.43
CA PRO A 35 6.92 -3.80 8.54
C PRO A 35 8.25 -3.09 8.26
N ALA A 36 8.83 -2.51 9.31
CA ALA A 36 10.14 -1.89 9.23
C ALA A 36 11.14 -2.92 8.67
N ARG A 37 11.82 -2.55 7.59
CA ARG A 37 12.82 -3.41 6.96
C ARG A 37 14.13 -3.23 7.69
N VAL A 38 14.79 -4.34 8.00
CA VAL A 38 16.15 -4.31 8.55
C VAL A 38 17.10 -4.01 7.40
N GLU A 39 17.92 -2.98 7.57
CA GLU A 39 18.97 -2.61 6.61
C GLU A 39 20.34 -2.81 7.26
N VAL A 40 21.24 -3.47 6.53
CA VAL A 40 22.66 -3.49 6.89
C VAL A 40 23.27 -2.20 6.37
N ILE A 41 23.71 -1.33 7.28
CA ILE A 41 24.33 -0.05 6.94
C ILE A 41 25.81 -0.33 6.61
N PRO A 42 26.27 -0.10 5.37
CA PRO A 42 27.67 -0.29 5.01
C PRO A 42 28.56 0.80 5.63
N VAL A 43 29.88 0.66 5.52
CA VAL A 43 30.80 1.72 5.96
C VAL A 43 30.60 2.99 5.12
N ALA A 44 30.57 4.15 5.77
CA ALA A 44 30.41 5.43 5.08
C ALA A 44 31.60 5.71 4.16
N PRO A 45 31.36 6.16 2.90
CA PRO A 45 32.44 6.49 1.98
C PRO A 45 33.32 7.66 2.44
N SER A 46 32.75 8.61 3.19
CA SER A 46 33.49 9.71 3.83
C SER A 46 32.65 10.36 4.92
N VAL A 47 33.28 11.21 5.76
CA VAL A 47 32.60 11.99 6.82
C VAL A 47 31.53 12.97 6.31
N ARG A 48 31.50 13.24 4.99
CA ARG A 48 30.49 14.12 4.36
C ARG A 48 29.21 13.37 3.99
N HIS A 49 29.23 12.04 4.01
CA HIS A 49 28.09 11.22 3.65
C HIS A 49 27.20 10.97 4.87
N VAL A 50 25.91 11.21 4.68
CA VAL A 50 24.87 10.88 5.64
C VAL A 50 24.12 9.67 5.12
N TRP A 51 23.89 8.70 6.00
CA TRP A 51 23.04 7.56 5.69
C TRP A 51 21.59 8.03 5.59
N ILE A 52 20.98 7.84 4.42
CA ILE A 52 19.55 7.97 4.20
C ILE A 52 18.98 6.56 4.30
N PRO A 53 18.20 6.24 5.34
CA PRO A 53 17.56 4.93 5.46
C PRO A 53 16.61 4.67 4.30
N GLY A 54 16.38 3.40 4.02
CA GLY A 54 15.37 3.01 3.06
C GLY A 54 14.02 3.57 3.43
N HIS A 55 13.29 3.96 2.40
CA HIS A 55 12.05 4.70 2.55
C HIS A 55 11.09 4.34 1.44
N TYR A 56 9.81 4.57 1.72
CA TYR A 56 8.80 4.48 0.71
C TYR A 56 8.81 5.72 -0.18
N VAL A 57 8.63 5.50 -1.48
CA VAL A 57 8.40 6.56 -2.44
C VAL A 57 7.05 6.30 -3.10
N ARG A 58 6.23 7.35 -3.19
CA ARG A 58 4.92 7.24 -3.82
C ARG A 58 5.08 7.18 -5.35
N ARG A 59 4.46 6.18 -5.97
CA ARG A 59 4.37 5.98 -7.43
C ARG A 59 2.91 5.74 -7.80
N GLY A 60 2.25 6.80 -8.26
CA GLY A 60 0.80 6.79 -8.50
C GLY A 60 0.02 6.53 -7.20
N ARG A 61 -0.72 5.43 -7.15
CA ARG A 61 -1.51 4.99 -5.99
C ARG A 61 -0.73 4.08 -5.03
N ASN A 62 0.47 3.63 -5.42
CA ASN A 62 1.25 2.67 -4.68
C ASN A 62 2.47 3.33 -4.01
N TYR A 63 3.01 2.63 -3.01
CA TYR A 63 4.29 2.96 -2.40
C TYR A 63 5.31 1.88 -2.75
N ILE A 64 6.45 2.30 -3.29
CA ILE A 64 7.58 1.40 -3.57
C ILE A 64 8.66 1.60 -2.52
N TRP A 65 9.30 0.51 -2.10
CA TRP A 65 10.46 0.59 -1.22
C TRP A 65 11.70 0.95 -2.02
N VAL A 66 12.47 1.90 -1.53
CA VAL A 66 13.81 2.23 -2.02
C VAL A 66 14.78 1.91 -0.90
N ASN A 67 15.84 1.14 -1.19
CA ASN A 67 16.87 0.80 -0.21
C ASN A 67 17.63 2.05 0.24
N GLY A 68 18.11 2.01 1.48
CA GLY A 68 18.97 3.06 2.01
C GLY A 68 20.25 3.26 1.21
N TYR A 69 20.76 4.48 1.24
CA TYR A 69 21.97 4.86 0.54
C TYR A 69 22.68 6.01 1.24
N TYR A 70 23.96 6.17 0.94
CA TYR A 70 24.74 7.31 1.37
C TYR A 70 24.56 8.49 0.41
N GLN A 71 24.31 9.68 0.96
CA GLN A 71 24.27 10.92 0.18
C GLN A 71 25.09 12.00 0.88
N VAL A 72 25.77 12.85 0.09
CA VAL A 72 26.42 14.04 0.62
C VAL A 72 25.34 15.02 1.08
N ALA A 73 25.38 15.42 2.36
CA ALA A 73 24.42 16.38 2.89
C ALA A 73 24.51 17.72 2.14
N PRO A 74 23.37 18.31 1.72
CA PRO A 74 23.38 19.64 1.11
C PRO A 74 23.88 20.71 2.10
N ALA A 75 24.40 21.82 1.56
CA ALA A 75 24.87 22.93 2.35
C ALA A 75 23.76 23.45 3.29
N ARG A 76 24.04 23.43 4.61
CA ARG A 76 23.20 23.75 5.79
C ARG A 76 22.61 22.58 6.58
N TYR A 77 22.68 21.35 6.07
CA TYR A 77 22.15 20.17 6.77
C TYR A 77 23.26 19.29 7.31
N ARG A 78 22.96 18.54 8.36
CA ARG A 78 23.93 17.63 9.01
C ARG A 78 23.40 16.21 9.15
N ALA A 79 22.09 16.03 9.10
CA ALA A 79 21.48 14.71 9.26
C ALA A 79 20.21 14.56 8.44
N TRP A 80 19.81 13.30 8.25
CA TRP A 80 18.53 12.96 7.67
C TRP A 80 17.55 12.58 8.78
N ALA A 81 16.32 13.07 8.69
CA ALA A 81 15.20 12.59 9.49
C ALA A 81 14.42 11.57 8.64
N PRO A 82 14.31 10.30 9.08
CA PRO A 82 13.61 9.28 8.30
C PRO A 82 12.13 9.62 8.14
N GLY A 83 11.57 9.17 7.02
CA GLY A 83 10.13 9.23 6.80
C GLY A 83 9.40 8.29 7.76
N TYR A 84 8.09 8.48 7.90
CA TYR A 84 7.28 7.69 8.80
C TYR A 84 5.85 7.56 8.30
N TRP A 85 5.18 6.51 8.74
CA TRP A 85 3.76 6.35 8.48
C TRP A 85 2.94 7.17 9.47
N ARG A 86 2.02 7.97 8.94
CA ARG A 86 1.07 8.77 9.72
C ARG A 86 -0.34 8.30 9.44
N GLN A 87 -1.12 8.08 10.49
CA GLN A 87 -2.54 7.80 10.35
C GLN A 87 -3.29 9.05 9.86
N SER A 88 -4.21 8.87 8.92
CA SER A 88 -5.10 9.92 8.41
C SER A 88 -6.54 9.41 8.36
N ARG A 89 -7.50 10.33 8.20
CA ARG A 89 -8.93 9.97 8.05
C ARG A 89 -9.22 9.04 6.87
N ARG A 90 -8.33 8.98 5.87
CA ARG A 90 -8.46 8.18 4.65
C ARG A 90 -7.54 6.95 4.63
N GLY A 91 -6.91 6.62 5.76
CA GLY A 91 -5.95 5.52 5.91
C GLY A 91 -4.51 5.98 6.18
N PRO A 92 -3.56 5.03 6.29
CA PRO A 92 -2.15 5.34 6.53
C PRO A 92 -1.52 6.06 5.32
N VAL A 93 -0.79 7.13 5.60
CA VAL A 93 -0.06 7.91 4.59
C VAL A 93 1.42 7.94 4.96
N TRP A 94 2.28 7.70 3.98
CA TRP A 94 3.72 7.87 4.16
C TRP A 94 4.08 9.36 4.14
N VAL A 95 4.75 9.81 5.20
CA VAL A 95 5.36 11.14 5.26
C VAL A 95 6.83 10.98 4.89
N GLU A 96 7.25 11.66 3.84
CA GLU A 96 8.62 11.58 3.36
C GLU A 96 9.62 12.10 4.40
N GLY A 97 10.80 11.49 4.41
CA GLY A 97 11.92 11.96 5.21
C GLY A 97 12.41 13.32 4.71
N ARG A 98 13.19 13.99 5.53
CA ARG A 98 13.74 15.31 5.17
C ARG A 98 15.11 15.54 5.78
N TRP A 99 15.85 16.44 5.17
CA TRP A 99 17.08 16.96 5.74
C TRP A 99 16.82 17.79 7.00
N ARG A 100 17.74 17.71 7.96
CA ARG A 100 17.75 18.48 9.22
C ARG A 100 19.15 18.95 9.60
#